data_AF-A0A081XSX2-F1
#
_entry.id   AF-A0A081XSX2-F1
#
_cell.length_a   1.000
_cell.length_b   1.000
_cell.length_c   1.000
_cell.angle_alpha   90.00
_cell.angle_beta   90.00
_cell.angle_gamma   90.00
#
_symmetry.space_group_name_H-M   'P 1'
#
loop_
_entity.id
_entity.type
_entity.pdbx_description
1 polymer ?
#
loop_
_entity_poly.entity_id
_entity_poly.type
_entity_poly.pdbx_seq_one_letter_code
_entity_poly.pdbx_strand_id
1 'polypeptide(L)'
;MGASGWEYVTAYEGSVERSLEALHRQVFDEYYGHDDMYGCLDDLWAAEEFMGEEGTHSILDIQRVVRSTAVPTPLNVEDYGTLRPLTEERVLHHFGTVRPTPVRFAELLDHARTADRLPPDPEETLLDECRMRWTGVYVLPYADDQPEPTHLGIFGYSGD
;
A
#
# COMPACT_ATOMS: atom_id res chain seq x y z
N MET A 1 8.24 12.68 14.11
CA MET A 1 7.24 11.79 14.71
C MET A 1 5.95 12.12 13.99
N GLY A 2 5.60 11.30 13.00
CA GLY A 2 4.58 11.61 12.01
C GLY A 2 4.38 10.41 11.09
N ALA A 3 3.12 10.10 10.78
CA ALA A 3 2.75 9.12 9.79
C ALA A 3 3.51 9.34 8.48
N SER A 4 4.10 8.27 7.94
CA SER A 4 4.87 8.27 6.70
C SER A 4 4.10 7.51 5.63
N GLY A 5 4.06 8.10 4.44
CA GLY A 5 3.56 7.43 3.25
C GLY A 5 4.59 6.41 2.74
N TRP A 6 4.10 5.31 2.17
CA TRP A 6 4.91 4.31 1.49
C TRP A 6 4.19 3.79 0.25
N GLU A 7 4.95 3.25 -0.70
CA GLU A 7 4.44 2.72 -1.95
C GLU A 7 5.30 1.58 -2.49
N TYR A 8 4.64 0.61 -3.13
CA TYR A 8 5.27 -0.58 -3.69
C TYR A 8 4.62 -0.94 -5.03
N VAL A 9 5.44 -1.46 -5.94
CA VAL A 9 4.99 -2.16 -7.14
C VAL A 9 5.65 -3.52 -7.14
N THR A 10 4.85 -4.58 -7.09
CA THR A 10 5.33 -5.97 -7.05
C THR A 10 4.64 -6.83 -8.11
N ALA A 11 5.18 -8.02 -8.37
CA ALA A 11 4.56 -8.98 -9.26
C ALA A 11 3.22 -9.47 -8.70
N TYR A 12 2.25 -9.70 -9.58
CA TYR A 12 0.97 -10.29 -9.19
C TYR A 12 1.06 -11.83 -9.16
N GLU A 13 0.99 -12.40 -7.97
CA GLU A 13 1.15 -13.84 -7.70
C GLU A 13 -0.19 -14.61 -7.75
N GLY A 14 -1.07 -14.24 -8.70
CA GLY A 14 -2.39 -14.84 -8.89
C GLY A 14 -3.46 -14.47 -7.87
N SER A 15 -3.10 -13.82 -6.75
CA SER A 15 -4.04 -13.14 -5.85
C SER A 15 -3.35 -11.99 -5.12
N VAL A 16 -4.14 -11.04 -4.61
CA VAL A 16 -3.62 -9.88 -3.85
C VAL A 16 -2.99 -10.36 -2.55
N GLU A 17 -3.62 -11.32 -1.88
CA GLU A 17 -3.13 -11.92 -0.63
C GLU A 17 -1.76 -12.59 -0.81
N ARG A 18 -1.59 -13.39 -1.88
CA ARG A 18 -0.30 -14.03 -2.20
C ARG A 18 0.78 -13.01 -2.55
N SER A 19 0.41 -11.98 -3.30
CA SER A 19 1.32 -10.91 -3.69
C SER A 19 1.76 -10.10 -2.46
N LEU A 20 0.84 -9.83 -1.53
CA LEU A 20 1.12 -9.18 -0.25
C LEU A 20 2.05 -10.03 0.63
N GLU A 21 1.79 -11.33 0.76
CA GLU A 21 2.65 -12.26 1.51
C GLU A 21 4.08 -12.35 0.91
N ALA A 22 4.19 -12.37 -0.42
CA ALA A 22 5.49 -12.32 -1.09
C ALA A 22 6.22 -11.00 -0.80
N LEU A 23 5.51 -9.88 -0.87
CA LEU A 23 6.06 -8.56 -0.59
C LEU A 23 6.47 -8.40 0.87
N HIS A 24 5.69 -8.93 1.82
CA HIS A 24 6.08 -8.93 3.24
C HIS A 24 7.40 -9.62 3.47
N ARG A 25 7.60 -10.81 2.87
CA ARG A 25 8.86 -11.55 3.01
C ARG A 25 10.05 -10.78 2.43
N GLN A 26 9.85 -10.17 1.27
CA GLN A 26 10.89 -9.34 0.64
C GLN A 26 11.27 -8.15 1.51
N VAL A 27 10.29 -7.38 1.98
CA VAL A 27 10.51 -6.17 2.78
C VAL A 27 11.07 -6.51 4.17
N PHE A 28 10.60 -7.61 4.77
CA PHE A 28 11.17 -8.11 6.03
C PHE A 28 12.63 -8.48 5.87
N ASP A 29 13.00 -9.23 4.83
CA ASP A 29 14.40 -9.60 4.58
C ASP A 29 15.29 -8.37 4.33
N GLU A 30 14.78 -7.37 3.62
CA GLU A 30 15.48 -6.11 3.35
C GLU A 30 15.80 -5.32 4.62
N TYR A 31 14.82 -5.14 5.52
CA TYR A 31 14.98 -4.31 6.72
C TYR A 31 15.48 -5.07 7.94
N TYR A 32 15.12 -6.34 8.09
CA TYR A 32 15.33 -7.14 9.30
C TYR A 32 16.08 -8.44 9.04
N GLY A 33 16.36 -8.84 7.79
CA GLY A 33 17.05 -10.09 7.49
C GLY A 33 18.50 -10.18 8.00
N HIS A 34 19.09 -9.04 8.36
CA HIS A 34 20.42 -8.95 8.99
C HIS A 34 20.35 -8.53 10.47
N ASP A 35 19.15 -8.35 11.01
CA ASP A 35 18.92 -7.97 12.40
C ASP A 35 18.70 -9.25 13.23
N ASP A 36 19.37 -9.34 14.37
CA ASP A 36 19.18 -10.45 15.31
C ASP A 36 17.94 -10.23 16.21
N MET A 37 17.28 -9.07 16.10
CA MET A 37 16.12 -8.69 16.91
C MET A 37 14.87 -9.53 16.61
N TYR A 38 14.63 -9.87 15.34
CA TYR A 38 13.46 -10.63 14.90
C TYR A 38 13.89 -11.81 14.03
N GLY A 39 13.58 -13.03 14.46
CA GLY A 39 13.95 -14.24 13.71
C GLY A 39 13.06 -14.48 12.49
N CYS A 40 11.86 -13.92 12.48
CA CYS A 40 10.92 -13.98 11.38
C CYS A 40 9.84 -12.88 11.46
N LEU A 41 9.02 -12.78 10.42
CA LEU A 41 7.91 -11.84 10.34
C LEU A 41 6.89 -12.01 11.48
N ASP A 42 6.63 -13.25 11.92
CA ASP A 42 5.72 -13.52 13.04
C ASP A 42 6.28 -12.97 14.36
N ASP A 43 7.61 -13.00 14.56
CA ASP A 43 8.25 -12.43 15.74
C ASP A 43 8.10 -10.90 15.77
N LEU A 44 8.26 -10.26 14.61
CA LEU A 44 8.03 -8.81 14.45
C LEU A 44 6.58 -8.45 14.77
N TRP A 45 5.62 -9.18 14.21
CA TRP A 45 4.19 -8.92 14.47
C TRP A 45 3.76 -9.24 15.91
N ALA A 46 4.49 -10.12 16.60
CA ALA A 46 4.27 -10.40 18.03
C ALA A 46 4.79 -9.28 18.95
N ALA A 47 5.57 -8.33 18.45
CA ALA A 47 6.04 -7.17 19.21
C ALA A 47 4.93 -6.10 19.34
N GLU A 48 3.88 -6.41 20.11
CA GLU A 48 2.63 -5.62 20.19
C GLU A 48 2.86 -4.15 20.57
N GLU A 49 3.81 -3.85 21.46
CA GLU A 49 4.14 -2.47 21.85
C GLU A 49 4.69 -1.69 20.67
N PHE A 50 5.69 -2.23 19.98
CA PHE A 50 6.29 -1.60 18.80
C PHE A 50 5.28 -1.50 17.65
N MET A 51 4.60 -2.59 17.30
CA MET A 51 3.64 -2.62 16.20
C MET A 51 2.35 -1.83 16.47
N GLY A 52 2.00 -1.62 17.73
CA GLY A 52 0.79 -0.91 18.16
C GLY A 52 0.98 0.59 18.38
N GLU A 53 2.21 1.05 18.56
CA GLU A 53 2.52 2.47 18.79
C GLU A 53 3.24 3.10 17.59
N GLU A 54 4.36 2.50 17.16
CA GLU A 54 5.22 3.03 16.10
C GLU A 54 4.90 2.40 14.73
N GLY A 55 4.90 1.07 14.69
CA GLY A 55 4.92 0.32 13.45
C GLY A 55 6.23 0.47 12.69
N THR A 56 6.30 -0.18 11.54
CA THR A 56 7.50 -0.27 10.70
C THR A 56 7.62 0.87 9.69
N HIS A 57 6.59 1.72 9.58
CA HIS A 57 6.48 2.74 8.54
C HIS A 57 6.54 2.15 7.12
N SER A 58 6.01 0.93 6.95
CA SER A 58 6.14 0.16 5.70
C SER A 58 4.91 -0.72 5.44
N ILE A 59 4.94 -1.49 4.34
CA ILE A 59 3.91 -2.49 4.04
C ILE A 59 3.74 -3.55 5.15
N LEU A 60 4.75 -3.77 6.00
CA LEU A 60 4.67 -4.76 7.10
C LEU A 60 3.63 -4.38 8.16
N ASP A 61 3.18 -3.12 8.18
CA ASP A 61 2.09 -2.67 9.05
C ASP A 61 0.71 -3.11 8.53
N ILE A 62 0.64 -3.64 7.31
CA ILE A 62 -0.59 -4.06 6.65
C ILE A 62 -0.71 -5.57 6.69
N GLN A 63 -1.51 -6.08 7.61
CA GLN A 63 -1.60 -7.52 7.89
C GLN A 63 -2.51 -8.28 6.93
N ARG A 64 -3.55 -7.64 6.38
CA ARG A 64 -4.59 -8.37 5.63
C ARG A 64 -5.22 -7.58 4.49
N VAL A 65 -5.64 -8.30 3.46
CA VAL A 65 -6.45 -7.76 2.37
C VAL A 65 -7.93 -7.80 2.74
N VAL A 66 -8.63 -6.71 2.49
CA VAL A 66 -10.09 -6.59 2.65
C VAL A 66 -10.69 -6.27 1.29
N ARG A 67 -11.71 -7.04 0.87
CA ARG A 67 -12.35 -6.89 -0.45
C ARG A 67 -13.29 -5.69 -0.55
N SER A 68 -13.56 -5.03 0.56
CA SER A 68 -14.43 -3.84 0.63
C SER A 68 -13.70 -2.61 0.10
N THR A 69 -14.40 -1.81 -0.68
CA THR A 69 -13.94 -0.47 -1.11
C THR A 69 -14.43 0.64 -0.18
N ALA A 70 -15.08 0.30 0.94
CA ALA A 70 -15.52 1.30 1.92
C ALA A 70 -14.31 2.01 2.53
N VAL A 71 -14.41 3.34 2.65
CA VAL A 71 -13.35 4.16 3.23
C VAL A 71 -13.15 3.75 4.69
N PRO A 72 -11.91 3.43 5.12
CA PRO A 72 -11.64 3.06 6.51
C PRO A 72 -11.86 4.23 7.45
N THR A 73 -12.23 3.94 8.70
CA THR A 73 -12.44 4.96 9.73
C THR A 73 -11.65 4.67 11.00
N PRO A 74 -11.02 5.70 11.63
CA PRO A 74 -10.30 5.53 12.90
C PRO A 74 -11.17 5.01 14.05
N LEU A 75 -12.50 5.12 13.92
CA LEU A 75 -13.48 4.64 14.90
C LEU A 75 -13.71 3.13 14.83
N ASN A 76 -13.26 2.45 13.77
CA ASN A 76 -13.41 1.02 13.58
C ASN A 76 -12.06 0.33 13.70
N VAL A 77 -11.86 -0.42 14.79
CA VAL A 77 -10.60 -1.13 15.03
C VAL A 77 -10.27 -2.15 13.93
N GLU A 78 -11.29 -2.72 13.27
CA GLU A 78 -11.09 -3.67 12.19
C GLU A 78 -10.51 -3.02 10.93
N ASP A 79 -10.54 -1.69 10.83
CA ASP A 79 -9.99 -0.98 9.68
C ASP A 79 -8.48 -0.82 9.75
N TYR A 80 -7.83 -1.03 10.89
CA TYR A 80 -6.37 -0.97 10.98
C TYR A 80 -5.70 -2.22 10.40
N GLY A 81 -4.49 -2.05 9.85
CA GLY A 81 -3.68 -3.12 9.27
C GLY A 81 -4.30 -3.73 8.01
N THR A 82 -5.06 -2.95 7.24
CA THR A 82 -5.82 -3.46 6.10
C THR A 82 -5.44 -2.83 4.77
N LEU A 83 -5.41 -3.68 3.74
CA LEU A 83 -5.22 -3.31 2.35
C LEU A 83 -6.55 -3.42 1.59
N ARG A 84 -7.04 -2.31 1.02
CA ARG A 84 -8.32 -2.27 0.28
C ARG A 84 -8.16 -1.97 -1.21
N PRO A 85 -9.03 -2.49 -2.08
CA PRO A 85 -9.04 -2.09 -3.48
C PRO A 85 -9.46 -0.64 -3.63
N LEU A 86 -8.78 0.08 -4.53
CA LEU A 86 -9.34 1.31 -5.07
C LEU A 86 -10.58 0.98 -5.91
N THR A 87 -11.64 1.80 -5.82
CA THR A 87 -12.85 1.57 -6.62
C THR A 87 -12.56 1.73 -8.10
N GLU A 88 -13.30 1.04 -8.96
CA GLU A 88 -13.18 1.17 -10.41
C GLU A 88 -13.38 2.62 -10.90
N GLU A 89 -14.30 3.36 -10.29
CA GLU A 89 -14.54 4.77 -10.59
C GLU A 89 -13.30 5.63 -10.31
N ARG A 90 -12.63 5.39 -9.19
CA ARG A 90 -11.42 6.13 -8.81
C ARG A 90 -10.20 5.68 -9.62
N VAL A 91 -10.12 4.41 -9.99
CA VAL A 91 -9.14 3.93 -10.98
C VAL A 91 -9.37 4.64 -12.33
N LEU A 92 -10.61 4.72 -12.81
CA LEU A 92 -10.92 5.43 -14.05
C LEU A 92 -10.58 6.93 -13.96
N HIS A 93 -10.87 7.57 -12.83
CA HIS A 93 -10.57 8.98 -12.57
C HIS A 93 -9.07 9.28 -12.71
N HIS A 94 -8.23 8.51 -12.01
CA HIS A 94 -6.78 8.77 -11.97
C HIS A 94 -6.04 8.29 -13.22
N PHE A 95 -6.42 7.12 -13.74
CA PHE A 95 -5.68 6.44 -14.80
C PHE A 95 -6.27 6.69 -16.19
N GLY A 96 -7.50 7.20 -16.29
CA GLY A 96 -8.25 7.32 -17.55
C GLY A 96 -8.72 5.97 -18.12
N THR A 97 -8.47 4.87 -17.41
CA THR A 97 -8.83 3.50 -17.79
C THR A 97 -9.00 2.64 -16.55
N VAL A 98 -9.84 1.60 -16.64
CA VAL A 98 -9.99 0.58 -15.59
C VAL A 98 -8.90 -0.50 -15.65
N ARG A 99 -8.04 -0.45 -16.67
CA ARG A 99 -6.91 -1.37 -16.88
C ARG A 99 -5.60 -0.57 -16.96
N PRO A 100 -5.11 -0.05 -15.82
CA PRO A 100 -3.90 0.75 -15.82
C PRO A 100 -2.67 -0.10 -16.12
N THR A 101 -1.61 0.52 -16.66
CA THR A 101 -0.32 -0.13 -16.85
C THR A 101 0.61 0.13 -15.67
N PRO A 102 1.61 -0.75 -15.40
CA PRO A 102 2.60 -0.51 -14.36
C PRO A 102 3.35 0.82 -14.55
N VAL A 103 3.64 1.18 -15.80
CA VAL A 103 4.29 2.45 -16.16
C VAL A 103 3.39 3.62 -15.76
N ARG A 104 2.10 3.58 -16.10
CA ARG A 104 1.16 4.65 -15.75
C ARG A 104 1.00 4.80 -14.24
N PHE A 105 1.02 3.68 -13.51
CA PHE A 105 1.00 3.71 -12.05
C PHE A 105 2.23 4.41 -11.47
N ALA A 106 3.43 4.08 -11.95
CA ALA A 106 4.66 4.74 -11.51
C ALA A 106 4.66 6.24 -11.84
N GLU A 107 4.19 6.64 -13.02
CA GLU A 107 4.06 8.06 -13.39
C GLU A 107 3.16 8.85 -12.43
N LEU A 108 2.01 8.28 -12.03
CA LEU A 108 1.09 8.94 -11.10
C LEU A 108 1.67 9.03 -9.69
N LEU A 109 2.42 8.03 -9.24
CA LEU A 109 3.14 8.10 -7.96
C LEU A 109 4.22 9.20 -7.98
N ASP A 110 5.02 9.28 -9.04
CA ASP A 110 6.04 10.32 -9.17
C ASP A 110 5.45 11.73 -9.25
N HIS A 111 4.30 11.86 -9.93
CA HIS A 111 3.54 13.10 -9.95
C HIS A 111 3.05 13.48 -8.55
N ALA A 112 2.42 12.56 -7.82
CA ALA A 112 1.92 12.79 -6.46
C ALA A 112 3.03 13.21 -5.50
N ARG A 113 4.18 12.53 -5.51
CA ARG A 113 5.37 12.89 -4.71
C ARG A 113 5.92 14.28 -5.04
N THR A 114 5.76 14.72 -6.29
CA THR A 114 6.20 16.06 -6.72
C THR A 114 5.22 17.13 -6.29
N ALA A 115 3.92 16.86 -6.38
CA ALA A 115 2.85 17.76 -5.95
C ALA A 115 2.92 18.06 -4.44
N ASP A 116 3.24 17.06 -3.61
CA ASP A 116 3.41 17.22 -2.16
C ASP A 116 4.54 18.20 -1.76
N ARG A 117 5.46 18.50 -2.70
CA ARG A 117 6.57 19.45 -2.50
C ARG A 117 6.24 20.87 -2.95
N LEU A 118 5.08 21.09 -3.55
CA LEU A 118 4.66 22.37 -4.10
C LEU A 118 3.52 22.97 -3.24
N PRO A 119 3.42 24.31 -3.14
CA PRO A 119 2.29 24.97 -2.49
C PRO A 119 0.97 24.55 -3.17
N PRO A 120 -0.16 24.57 -2.43
CA PRO A 120 -1.31 23.72 -2.68
C PRO A 120 -1.93 24.02 -4.04
N ASP A 121 -1.64 23.17 -5.02
CA ASP A 121 -2.53 22.97 -6.16
C ASP A 121 -3.63 22.00 -5.69
N PRO A 122 -4.91 22.25 -5.97
CA PRO A 122 -6.02 21.47 -5.43
C PRO A 122 -6.27 20.18 -6.22
N GLU A 123 -5.33 19.73 -7.06
CA GLU A 123 -5.49 18.48 -7.81
C GLU A 123 -5.36 17.29 -6.88
N GLU A 124 -6.45 16.53 -6.77
CA GLU A 124 -6.50 15.29 -6.00
C GLU A 124 -5.60 14.24 -6.64
N THR A 125 -4.51 13.91 -5.96
CA THR A 125 -3.50 12.95 -6.43
C THR A 125 -3.89 11.52 -6.07
N LEU A 126 -3.16 10.55 -6.62
CA LEU A 126 -3.38 9.13 -6.30
C LEU A 126 -3.16 8.84 -4.81
N LEU A 127 -2.17 9.50 -4.18
CA LEU A 127 -1.84 9.27 -2.77
C LEU A 127 -2.91 9.83 -1.82
N ASP A 128 -3.73 10.79 -2.27
CA ASP A 128 -4.84 11.35 -1.48
C ASP A 128 -5.99 10.36 -1.21
N GLU A 129 -5.99 9.21 -1.89
CA GLU A 129 -6.94 8.11 -1.66
C GLU A 129 -6.74 7.40 -0.31
N CYS A 130 -5.53 7.46 0.26
CA CYS A 130 -5.21 6.78 1.52
C CYS A 130 -4.89 7.79 2.62
N ARG A 131 -5.87 8.08 3.49
CA ARG A 131 -5.76 9.13 4.52
C ARG A 131 -5.71 8.61 5.95
N MET A 132 -5.99 7.33 6.16
CA MET A 132 -5.98 6.72 7.49
C MET A 132 -4.64 5.99 7.72
N ARG A 133 -4.03 6.23 8.89
CA ARG A 133 -2.82 5.52 9.30
C ARG A 133 -3.06 4.02 9.44
N TRP A 134 -2.00 3.26 9.22
CA TRP A 134 -1.98 1.79 9.17
C TRP A 134 -3.05 1.24 8.24
N THR A 135 -3.27 1.91 7.10
CA THR A 135 -4.09 1.40 6.01
C THR A 135 -3.35 1.57 4.69
N GLY A 136 -3.72 0.74 3.73
CA GLY A 136 -3.23 0.83 2.37
C GLY A 136 -4.35 0.67 1.35
N VAL A 137 -4.08 1.15 0.16
CA VAL A 137 -4.90 0.99 -1.04
C VAL A 137 -4.09 0.26 -2.10
N TYR A 138 -4.75 -0.60 -2.87
CA TYR A 138 -4.14 -1.24 -4.02
C TYR A 138 -4.90 -1.02 -5.33
N VAL A 139 -4.13 -1.10 -6.42
CA VAL A 139 -4.57 -1.13 -7.80
C VAL A 139 -3.92 -2.34 -8.48
N LEU A 140 -4.55 -2.90 -9.51
CA LEU A 140 -4.05 -4.03 -10.29
C LEU A 140 -3.61 -3.58 -11.69
N PRO A 141 -2.32 -3.33 -11.92
CA PRO A 141 -1.84 -3.02 -13.26
C PRO A 141 -1.67 -4.23 -14.19
N TYR A 142 -1.84 -3.98 -15.49
CA TYR A 142 -1.76 -4.93 -16.58
C TYR A 142 -0.58 -4.56 -17.49
N ALA A 143 0.27 -5.52 -17.81
CA ALA A 143 1.20 -5.34 -18.91
C ALA A 143 0.41 -5.31 -20.22
N ASP A 144 0.96 -4.63 -21.23
CA ASP A 144 0.30 -4.50 -22.53
C ASP A 144 -0.14 -5.86 -23.08
N ASP A 145 -1.38 -5.89 -23.57
CA ASP A 145 -2.04 -7.07 -24.15
C ASP A 145 -2.25 -8.29 -23.23
N GLN A 146 -1.89 -8.22 -21.94
CA GLN A 146 -2.18 -9.30 -20.99
C GLN A 146 -3.63 -9.20 -20.48
N PRO A 147 -4.43 -10.27 -20.51
CA PRO A 147 -5.80 -10.24 -19.99
C PRO A 147 -5.85 -10.19 -18.46
N GLU A 148 -4.84 -10.75 -17.79
CA GLU A 148 -4.76 -10.82 -16.33
C GLU A 148 -3.83 -9.75 -15.77
N PRO A 149 -4.04 -9.31 -14.51
CA PRO A 149 -3.10 -8.45 -13.81
C PRO A 149 -1.72 -9.08 -13.77
N THR A 150 -0.70 -8.25 -13.97
CA THR A 150 0.70 -8.70 -13.92
C THR A 150 1.45 -8.13 -12.73
N HIS A 151 0.92 -7.04 -12.18
CA HIS A 151 1.49 -6.34 -11.04
C HIS A 151 0.42 -6.03 -10.02
N LEU A 152 0.87 -5.76 -8.80
CA LEU A 152 0.11 -5.17 -7.73
C LEU A 152 0.78 -3.85 -7.35
N GLY A 153 0.06 -2.75 -7.55
CA GLY A 153 0.47 -1.42 -7.11
C GLY A 153 -0.17 -1.11 -5.77
N ILE A 154 0.63 -0.75 -4.77
CA ILE A 154 0.19 -0.53 -3.39
C ILE A 154 0.73 0.81 -2.91
N PHE A 155 -0.07 1.56 -2.16
CA PHE A 155 0.38 2.73 -1.42
C PHE A 155 -0.43 2.87 -0.14
N GLY A 156 0.15 3.50 0.88
CA GLY A 156 -0.49 3.60 2.18
C GLY A 156 0.20 4.57 3.11
N TYR A 157 -0.31 4.64 4.34
CA TYR A 157 0.23 5.47 5.41
C TYR A 157 0.36 4.64 6.68
N SER A 158 1.45 4.84 7.41
CA SER A 158 1.71 4.18 8.70
C SER A 158 2.61 5.04 9.59
N GLY A 159 2.49 4.84 10.90
CA GLY A 159 3.21 5.62 11.91
C GLY A 159 2.31 6.54 12.73
N ASP A 160 2.92 7.19 13.71
CA ASP A 160 2.32 8.01 14.77
C ASP A 160 1.77 9.35 14.29
#